data_AF-A0A1E3ZP24-F1
#
_entry.id   AF-A0A1E3ZP24-F1
#
_cell.length_a   1.000
_cell.length_b   1.000
_cell.length_c   1.000
_cell.angle_alpha   90.00
_cell.angle_beta   90.00
_cell.angle_gamma   90.00
#
_symmetry.space_group_name_H-M   'P 1'
#
loop_
_entity.id
_entity.type
_entity.pdbx_description
1 polymer ?
#
loop_
_entity_poly.entity_id
_entity_poly.type
_entity_poly.pdbx_seq_one_letter_code
_entity_poly.pdbx_strand_id
1 'polypeptide(L)'
;MSNRKLTWRHLKALHQLYIDKRTEAKITDNAYIKNVLIGQKKLIKYKSGNVKILEANTGFTAFYEQHFGTDYLRYETFLREQNLETDARRRYTEDDIQTLMFIAGQKEELVQNLSTIRTFSSEIFKGQGSKYLENKQGLKDAVCKILGIADFPEKDPKNLQWRFVVDCLNPRAVVLCENIAHLKNPWKAREQNIELWYVGGNNIGIIDYISPEKLSKPLYYSCDWDYHGLSIYSRIKEKLRLKSFDIGLLLPDTYETALPVNSPYHKSEWNFNEELSGLNRTHFSKEALQLINKLINENKWIEEESLDLITVMTIQYIPKNV
;
A
#
# COMPACT_ATOMS: atom_id res chain seq x y z
N MET A 1 -6.69 -1.98 6.16
CA MET A 1 -6.57 -1.13 7.38
C MET A 1 -7.66 -0.07 7.41
N SER A 2 -8.29 0.21 8.57
CA SER A 2 -9.30 1.28 8.64
C SER A 2 -8.67 2.64 8.33
N ASN A 3 -9.32 3.42 7.48
CA ASN A 3 -8.76 4.66 6.96
C ASN A 3 -8.74 5.74 8.06
N ARG A 4 -7.67 5.78 8.87
CA ARG A 4 -7.49 6.71 10.00
C ARG A 4 -7.46 8.19 9.55
N LYS A 5 -7.18 8.45 8.26
CA LYS A 5 -7.09 9.77 7.63
C LYS A 5 -6.32 10.79 8.49
N LEU A 6 -5.25 10.33 9.14
CA LEU A 6 -4.41 11.18 9.97
C LEU A 6 -3.58 12.10 9.09
N THR A 7 -3.29 13.28 9.62
CA THR A 7 -2.39 14.26 8.98
C THR A 7 -1.15 14.37 9.83
N TRP A 8 -0.10 14.98 9.28
CA TRP A 8 1.13 15.23 10.03
C TRP A 8 0.89 15.99 11.34
N ARG A 9 -0.03 16.97 11.32
CA ARG A 9 -0.49 17.68 12.53
C ARG A 9 -1.07 16.72 13.57
N HIS A 10 -1.90 15.77 13.15
CA HIS A 10 -2.48 14.77 14.04
C HIS A 10 -1.40 13.86 14.64
N LEU A 11 -0.48 13.37 13.81
CA LEU A 11 0.61 12.49 14.24
C LEU A 11 1.54 13.19 15.25
N LYS A 12 1.96 14.44 14.98
CA LYS A 12 2.75 15.24 15.93
C LYS A 12 2.05 15.43 17.27
N ALA A 13 0.75 15.69 17.26
CA ALA A 13 0.01 15.88 18.51
C ALA A 13 -0.16 14.58 19.31
N LEU A 14 -0.33 13.44 18.63
CA LEU A 14 -0.33 12.13 19.29
C LEU A 14 1.04 11.81 19.89
N HIS A 15 2.13 12.15 19.19
CA HIS A 15 3.48 12.03 19.74
C HIS A 15 3.70 12.96 20.94
N GLN A 16 3.20 14.20 20.86
CA GLN A 16 3.24 15.12 21.98
C GLN A 16 2.47 14.57 23.19
N LEU A 17 1.27 14.01 22.98
CA LEU A 17 0.53 13.32 24.04
C LEU A 17 1.32 12.14 24.63
N TYR A 18 2.15 11.47 23.84
CA TYR A 18 2.99 10.37 24.33
C TYR A 18 4.11 10.88 25.25
N ILE A 19 4.82 11.94 24.84
CA ILE A 19 5.94 12.54 25.58
C ILE A 19 5.45 13.35 26.79
N ASP A 20 4.62 14.37 26.54
CA ASP A 20 4.22 15.37 27.53
C ASP A 20 3.01 14.94 28.36
N LYS A 21 2.37 13.82 28.01
CA LYS A 21 1.07 13.36 28.54
C LYS A 21 -0.09 14.34 28.32
N ARG A 22 0.14 15.42 27.57
CA ARG A 22 -0.86 16.44 27.24
C ARG A 22 -0.58 17.10 25.89
N THR A 23 -1.61 17.66 25.26
CA THR A 23 -1.47 18.56 24.10
C THR A 23 -2.60 19.58 24.07
N GLU A 24 -2.32 20.76 23.52
CA GLU A 24 -3.32 21.79 23.20
C GLU A 24 -3.68 21.81 21.71
N ALA A 25 -3.08 20.90 20.93
CA ALA A 25 -3.32 20.83 19.50
C ALA A 25 -4.79 20.42 19.21
N LYS A 26 -5.42 21.15 18.28
CA LYS A 26 -6.77 20.84 17.81
C LYS A 26 -6.71 19.65 16.86
N ILE A 27 -6.97 18.46 17.41
CA ILE A 27 -6.91 17.18 16.68
C ILE A 27 -8.21 16.36 16.74
N THR A 28 -9.23 16.88 17.42
CA THR A 28 -10.54 16.23 17.56
C THR A 28 -11.44 16.44 16.34
N ASP A 29 -10.97 17.18 15.33
CA ASP A 29 -11.58 17.28 14.01
C ASP A 29 -11.38 15.99 13.18
N ASN A 30 -10.42 15.14 13.54
CA ASN A 30 -10.28 13.82 12.97
C ASN A 30 -11.23 12.81 13.65
N ALA A 31 -12.04 12.12 12.83
CA ALA A 31 -13.06 11.17 13.31
C ALA A 31 -12.48 9.96 14.05
N TYR A 32 -11.30 9.48 13.64
CA TYR A 32 -10.64 8.37 14.33
C TYR A 32 -10.20 8.78 15.74
N ILE A 33 -9.59 9.96 15.89
CA ILE A 33 -9.21 10.48 17.21
C ILE A 33 -10.46 10.70 18.08
N LYS A 34 -11.48 11.38 17.55
CA LYS A 34 -12.70 11.72 18.29
C LYS A 34 -13.51 10.48 18.71
N ASN A 35 -13.78 9.58 17.77
CA ASN A 35 -14.72 8.49 18.01
C ASN A 35 -14.01 7.25 18.57
N VAL A 36 -12.80 6.93 18.09
CA VAL A 36 -12.09 5.71 18.48
C VAL A 36 -11.20 5.96 19.69
N LEU A 37 -10.28 6.93 19.62
CA LEU A 37 -9.31 7.12 20.70
C LEU A 37 -9.93 7.75 21.96
N ILE A 38 -10.81 8.74 21.79
CA ILE A 38 -11.52 9.39 22.90
C ILE A 38 -12.77 8.61 23.30
N GLY A 39 -13.67 8.32 22.35
CA GLY A 39 -14.97 7.71 22.64
C GLY A 39 -14.90 6.25 23.06
N GLN A 40 -14.47 5.38 22.14
CA GLN A 40 -14.53 3.92 22.32
C GLN A 40 -13.43 3.39 23.23
N LYS A 41 -12.16 3.69 22.92
CA LYS A 41 -11.01 3.17 23.67
C LYS A 41 -10.67 3.99 24.91
N LYS A 42 -11.21 5.21 25.04
CA LYS A 42 -10.99 6.12 26.18
C LYS A 42 -9.51 6.35 26.52
N LEU A 43 -8.63 6.33 25.51
CA LEU A 43 -7.19 6.50 25.65
C LEU A 43 -6.79 7.97 25.77
N ILE A 44 -7.64 8.88 25.32
CA ILE A 44 -7.43 10.33 25.42
C ILE A 44 -8.66 10.93 26.10
N LYS A 45 -8.46 11.89 27.00
CA LYS A 45 -9.54 12.62 27.68
C LYS A 45 -9.28 14.13 27.64
N TYR A 46 -10.33 14.92 27.84
CA TYR A 46 -10.16 16.33 28.13
C TYR A 46 -9.68 16.51 29.57
N LYS A 47 -8.82 17.51 29.80
CA LYS A 47 -8.45 17.93 31.15
C LYS A 47 -9.68 18.43 31.91
N SER A 48 -9.82 18.01 33.17
CA SER A 48 -10.90 18.50 34.05
C SER A 48 -10.86 20.03 34.14
N GLY A 49 -11.99 20.67 33.80
CA GLY A 49 -12.11 22.13 33.79
C GLY A 49 -11.49 22.84 32.59
N ASN A 50 -10.85 22.14 31.65
CA ASN A 50 -10.32 22.76 30.43
C ASN A 50 -10.42 21.85 29.19
N VAL A 51 -11.46 22.06 28.39
CA VAL A 51 -11.72 21.32 27.14
C VAL A 51 -10.75 21.64 25.99
N LYS A 52 -9.84 22.60 26.16
CA LYS A 52 -8.79 22.90 25.16
C LYS A 52 -7.58 21.99 25.30
N ILE A 53 -7.41 21.35 26.45
CA ILE A 53 -6.26 20.50 26.75
C ILE A 53 -6.72 19.05 26.70
N LEU A 54 -6.05 18.26 25.86
CA LEU A 54 -6.17 16.81 25.85
C LEU A 54 -5.07 16.21 26.73
N GLU A 55 -5.41 15.17 27.46
CA GLU A 55 -4.49 14.42 28.32
C GLU A 55 -4.52 12.93 27.93
N ALA A 56 -3.35 12.30 27.99
CA ALA A 56 -3.21 10.86 27.85
C ALA A 56 -3.89 10.16 29.05
N ASN A 57 -4.71 9.15 28.77
CA ASN A 57 -5.33 8.31 29.79
C ASN A 57 -4.58 6.96 29.92
N THR A 58 -4.97 6.15 30.91
CA THR A 58 -4.41 4.82 31.11
C THR A 58 -4.47 3.99 29.82
N GLY A 59 -3.34 3.38 29.46
CA GLY A 59 -3.20 2.57 28.24
C GLY A 59 -2.76 3.33 26.99
N PHE A 60 -2.78 4.68 26.98
CA PHE A 60 -2.35 5.45 25.80
C PHE A 60 -0.90 5.19 25.42
N THR A 61 0.02 5.15 26.39
CA THR A 61 1.45 4.93 26.14
C THR A 61 1.69 3.62 25.37
N ALA A 62 1.19 2.50 25.89
CA ALA A 62 1.34 1.19 25.24
C ALA A 62 0.66 1.15 23.87
N PHE A 63 -0.53 1.75 23.74
CA PHE A 63 -1.23 1.85 22.46
C PHE A 63 -0.44 2.68 21.45
N TYR A 64 0.18 3.79 21.87
CA TYR A 64 0.98 4.64 21.02
C TYR A 64 2.22 3.91 20.51
N GLU A 65 2.96 3.24 21.40
CA GLU A 65 4.16 2.47 21.03
C GLU A 65 3.82 1.37 20.02
N GLN A 66 2.71 0.67 20.23
CA GLN A 66 2.26 -0.41 19.36
C GLN A 66 1.79 0.07 17.97
N HIS A 67 1.14 1.24 17.89
CA HIS A 67 0.40 1.62 16.67
C HIS A 67 0.89 2.88 15.94
N PHE A 68 1.76 3.68 16.57
CA PHE A 68 2.23 4.96 16.03
C PHE A 68 3.72 5.23 16.24
N GLY A 69 4.35 4.74 17.31
CA GLY A 69 5.69 5.15 17.71
C GLY A 69 6.74 4.98 16.62
N THR A 70 6.88 3.76 16.12
CA THR A 70 7.85 3.42 15.06
C THR A 70 7.58 4.22 13.78
N ASP A 71 6.33 4.27 13.33
CA ASP A 71 5.94 4.97 12.10
C ASP A 71 6.17 6.48 12.21
N TYR A 72 5.83 7.10 13.34
CA TYR A 72 6.07 8.52 13.59
C TYR A 72 7.55 8.88 13.46
N LEU A 73 8.44 8.12 14.10
CA LEU A 73 9.88 8.37 14.05
C LEU A 73 10.43 8.21 12.63
N ARG A 74 9.95 7.21 11.88
CA ARG A 74 10.30 7.01 10.46
C ARG A 74 9.87 8.23 9.63
N TYR A 75 8.64 8.68 9.78
CA TYR A 75 8.12 9.84 9.06
C TYR A 75 8.87 11.12 9.41
N GLU A 76 9.12 11.37 10.69
CA GLU A 76 9.86 12.55 11.13
C GLU A 76 11.28 12.59 10.57
N THR A 77 11.98 11.46 10.64
CA THR A 77 13.36 11.32 10.14
C THR A 77 13.40 11.60 8.65
N PHE A 78 12.53 10.94 7.88
CA PHE A 78 12.43 11.13 6.44
C PHE A 78 12.16 12.59 6.04
N LEU A 79 11.17 13.24 6.67
CA LEU A 79 10.84 14.62 6.35
C LEU A 79 12.02 15.56 6.63
N ARG A 80 12.79 15.32 7.71
CA ARG A 80 14.00 16.09 8.02
C ARG A 80 15.12 15.84 7.01
N GLU A 81 15.40 14.60 6.67
CA GLU A 81 16.46 14.23 5.71
C GLU A 81 16.21 14.79 4.31
N GLN A 82 14.95 14.79 3.85
CA GLN A 82 14.57 15.39 2.57
C GLN A 82 14.44 16.92 2.63
N ASN A 83 14.76 17.54 3.79
CA ASN A 83 14.58 18.96 4.06
C ASN A 83 13.15 19.45 3.74
N LEU A 84 12.14 18.61 3.98
CA LEU A 84 10.74 18.97 3.81
C LEU A 84 10.27 19.69 5.08
N GLU A 85 9.42 20.71 4.90
CA GLU A 85 8.89 21.45 6.04
C GLU A 85 8.07 20.52 6.94
N THR A 86 8.51 20.35 8.19
CA THR A 86 7.83 19.55 9.23
C THR A 86 6.79 20.37 10.01
N ASP A 87 6.46 21.56 9.51
CA ASP A 87 5.47 22.45 10.12
C ASP A 87 4.07 21.82 10.04
N ALA A 88 3.34 21.89 11.15
CA ALA A 88 1.96 21.44 11.27
C ALA A 88 0.98 22.17 10.32
N ARG A 89 1.41 23.27 9.69
CA ARG A 89 0.67 23.98 8.63
C ARG A 89 0.60 23.20 7.30
N ARG A 90 1.58 22.35 7.01
CA ARG A 90 1.57 21.45 5.84
C ARG A 90 0.55 20.34 6.10
N ARG A 91 -0.45 20.23 5.22
CA ARG A 91 -1.55 19.26 5.34
C ARG A 91 -1.22 17.91 4.70
N TYR A 92 -0.01 17.41 4.92
CA TYR A 92 0.33 16.04 4.50
C TYR A 92 -0.55 15.07 5.28
N THR A 93 -1.25 14.19 4.57
CA THR A 93 -1.84 13.00 5.16
C THR A 93 -0.74 11.98 5.47
N GLU A 94 -1.05 10.98 6.29
CA GLU A 94 -0.15 9.84 6.49
C GLU A 94 0.20 9.14 5.16
N ASP A 95 -0.80 8.97 4.28
CA ASP A 95 -0.64 8.44 2.92
C ASP A 95 0.25 9.35 2.03
N ASP A 96 0.14 10.68 2.16
CA ASP A 96 1.03 11.62 1.44
C ASP A 96 2.49 11.38 1.84
N ILE A 97 2.78 11.23 3.15
CA ILE A 97 4.15 11.01 3.64
C ILE A 97 4.68 9.65 3.17
N GLN A 98 3.89 8.58 3.31
CA GLN A 98 4.27 7.24 2.83
C GLN A 98 4.54 7.24 1.33
N THR A 99 3.72 7.96 0.56
CA THR A 99 3.92 8.11 -0.88
C THR A 99 5.20 8.90 -1.21
N LEU A 100 5.51 9.96 -0.47
CA LEU A 100 6.77 10.71 -0.63
C LEU A 100 7.99 9.84 -0.30
N MET A 101 7.93 9.03 0.76
CA MET A 101 8.99 8.06 1.10
C MET A 101 9.21 7.06 -0.03
N PHE A 102 8.11 6.55 -0.62
CA PHE A 102 8.16 5.68 -1.77
C PHE A 102 8.81 6.35 -2.99
N ILE A 103 8.40 7.59 -3.31
CA ILE A 103 8.99 8.37 -4.41
C ILE A 103 10.51 8.55 -4.20
N ALA A 104 10.94 8.85 -2.98
CA ALA A 104 12.36 9.00 -2.67
C ALA A 104 13.13 7.68 -2.89
N GLY A 105 12.54 6.56 -2.51
CA GLY A 105 13.12 5.23 -2.73
C GLY A 105 13.13 4.78 -4.20
N GLN A 106 12.36 5.42 -5.08
CA GLN A 106 12.25 5.08 -6.51
C GLN A 106 12.73 6.22 -7.42
N LYS A 107 13.53 7.15 -6.87
CA LYS A 107 13.91 8.39 -7.53
C LYS A 107 14.49 8.18 -8.92
N GLU A 108 15.45 7.25 -9.07
CA GLU A 108 16.14 7.02 -10.34
C GLU A 108 15.17 6.57 -11.44
N GLU A 109 14.34 5.57 -11.15
CA GLU A 109 13.30 5.06 -12.04
C GLU A 109 12.29 6.14 -12.44
N LEU A 110 11.82 6.93 -11.46
CA LEU A 110 10.84 7.99 -11.68
C LEU A 110 11.39 9.16 -12.50
N VAL A 111 12.68 9.49 -12.34
CA VAL A 111 13.33 10.54 -13.12
C VAL A 111 13.58 10.08 -14.56
N GLN A 112 14.00 8.83 -14.77
CA GLN A 112 14.22 8.27 -16.11
C GLN A 112 12.92 8.17 -16.92
N ASN A 113 11.81 7.84 -16.26
CA ASN A 113 10.50 7.64 -16.87
C ASN A 113 9.47 8.69 -16.40
N LEU A 114 9.86 9.96 -16.28
CA LEU A 114 8.99 11.00 -15.75
C LEU A 114 7.79 11.25 -16.69
N SER A 115 6.57 11.09 -16.17
CA SER A 115 5.31 11.36 -16.88
C SER A 115 4.76 12.74 -16.57
N THR A 116 3.66 13.13 -17.20
CA THR A 116 2.90 14.34 -16.83
C THR A 116 2.41 14.26 -15.39
N ILE A 117 2.14 15.43 -14.80
CA ILE A 117 1.63 15.52 -13.41
C ILE A 117 0.35 14.70 -13.19
N ARG A 118 -0.53 14.59 -14.19
CA ARG A 118 -1.79 13.85 -14.06
C ARG A 118 -1.56 12.35 -14.09
N THR A 119 -0.75 11.89 -15.02
CA THR A 119 -0.38 10.47 -15.13
C THR A 119 0.36 10.04 -13.86
N PHE A 120 1.36 10.83 -13.43
CA PHE A 120 2.05 10.62 -12.15
C PHE A 120 1.09 10.59 -10.96
N SER A 121 0.19 11.58 -10.86
CA SER A 121 -0.77 11.65 -9.75
C SER A 121 -1.72 10.45 -9.73
N SER A 122 -2.14 9.95 -10.89
CA SER A 122 -3.13 8.86 -10.98
C SER A 122 -2.54 7.52 -10.55
N GLU A 123 -1.27 7.31 -10.88
CA GLU A 123 -0.57 6.04 -10.69
C GLU A 123 0.10 5.98 -9.31
N ILE A 124 0.73 7.06 -8.87
CA ILE A 124 1.49 7.12 -7.60
C ILE A 124 0.57 7.46 -6.42
N PHE A 125 -0.42 8.32 -6.62
CA PHE A 125 -1.44 8.68 -5.62
C PHE A 125 -2.79 8.00 -5.93
N LYS A 126 -2.73 6.70 -6.25
CA LYS A 126 -3.90 5.86 -6.58
C LYS A 126 -5.04 6.06 -5.56
N GLY A 127 -6.26 6.23 -6.05
CA GLY A 127 -7.46 6.50 -5.23
C GLY A 127 -7.69 7.96 -4.85
N GLN A 128 -6.75 8.88 -5.08
CA GLN A 128 -6.91 10.31 -4.78
C GLN A 128 -7.38 11.15 -5.99
N GLY A 129 -7.32 10.57 -7.20
CA GLY A 129 -7.71 11.19 -8.46
C GLY A 129 -6.55 11.86 -9.19
N SER A 130 -6.70 12.00 -10.52
CA SER A 130 -5.64 12.48 -11.42
C SER A 130 -5.22 13.94 -11.20
N LYS A 131 -6.07 14.74 -10.57
CA LYS A 131 -5.79 16.16 -10.24
C LYS A 131 -5.29 16.35 -8.80
N TYR A 132 -5.06 15.27 -8.05
CA TYR A 132 -4.73 15.37 -6.64
C TYR A 132 -3.46 16.19 -6.40
N LEU A 133 -2.39 15.90 -7.16
CA LEU A 133 -1.13 16.61 -7.04
C LEU A 133 -1.22 18.06 -7.55
N GLU A 134 -1.97 18.31 -8.63
CA GLU A 134 -2.24 19.66 -9.15
C GLU A 134 -2.91 20.55 -8.09
N ASN A 135 -3.86 20.00 -7.34
CA ASN A 135 -4.63 20.73 -6.33
C ASN A 135 -3.86 20.94 -5.01
N LYS A 136 -2.68 20.32 -4.85
CA LYS A 136 -1.87 20.37 -3.63
C LYS A 136 -0.47 20.88 -3.94
N GLN A 137 -0.34 22.19 -4.14
CA GLN A 137 0.95 22.82 -4.47
C GLN A 137 2.07 22.42 -3.51
N GLY A 138 1.83 22.44 -2.19
CA GLY A 138 2.86 22.06 -1.23
C GLY A 138 3.27 20.57 -1.27
N LEU A 139 2.43 19.70 -1.82
CA LEU A 139 2.77 18.30 -2.08
C LEU A 139 3.52 18.17 -3.42
N LYS A 140 3.07 18.88 -4.46
CA LYS A 140 3.79 19.00 -5.75
C LYS A 140 5.23 19.45 -5.53
N ASP A 141 5.44 20.50 -4.75
CA ASP A 141 6.77 21.05 -4.46
C ASP A 141 7.66 20.02 -3.75
N ALA A 142 7.08 19.23 -2.84
CA ALA A 142 7.81 18.17 -2.15
C ALA A 142 8.22 17.05 -3.11
N VAL A 143 7.33 16.63 -4.02
CA VAL A 143 7.65 15.64 -5.05
C VAL A 143 8.76 16.14 -5.97
N CYS A 144 8.65 17.38 -6.46
CA CYS A 144 9.67 17.99 -7.32
C CYS A 144 11.03 18.06 -6.63
N LYS A 145 11.04 18.45 -5.34
CA LYS A 145 12.26 18.50 -4.52
C LYS A 145 12.92 17.13 -4.35
N ILE A 146 12.13 16.09 -4.03
CA ILE A 146 12.65 14.72 -3.88
C ILE A 146 13.26 14.24 -5.19
N LEU A 147 12.53 14.41 -6.30
CA LEU A 147 12.97 13.99 -7.63
C LEU A 147 14.13 14.85 -8.17
N GLY A 148 14.32 16.06 -7.66
CA GLY A 148 15.33 17.00 -8.16
C GLY A 148 14.95 17.60 -9.51
N ILE A 149 13.66 17.78 -9.76
CA ILE A 149 13.11 18.34 -11.00
C ILE A 149 12.52 19.73 -10.73
N ALA A 150 12.48 20.59 -11.76
CA ALA A 150 11.85 21.90 -11.66
C ALA A 150 10.32 21.80 -11.75
N ASP A 151 9.82 21.03 -12.71
CA ASP A 151 8.39 20.72 -12.88
C ASP A 151 8.22 19.42 -13.70
N PHE A 152 7.00 18.92 -13.77
CA PHE A 152 6.60 17.80 -14.61
C PHE A 152 6.54 18.20 -16.10
N PRO A 153 6.81 17.26 -17.03
CA PRO A 153 6.67 17.50 -18.46
C PRO A 153 5.21 17.72 -18.88
N GLU A 154 5.01 18.40 -20.02
CA GLU A 154 3.68 18.65 -20.59
C GLU A 154 3.08 17.43 -21.30
N LYS A 155 3.93 16.49 -21.76
CA LYS A 155 3.52 15.29 -22.50
C LYS A 155 4.19 14.06 -21.92
N ASP A 156 3.43 12.97 -21.89
CA ASP A 156 3.96 11.68 -21.45
C ASP A 156 5.00 11.16 -22.46
N PRO A 157 6.04 10.43 -22.00
CA PRO A 157 6.96 9.75 -22.88
C PRO A 157 6.22 8.70 -23.71
N LYS A 158 6.68 8.45 -24.95
CA LYS A 158 6.02 7.53 -25.89
C LYS A 158 5.88 6.09 -25.35
N ASN A 159 6.82 5.67 -24.51
CA ASN A 159 6.85 4.35 -23.88
C ASN A 159 6.94 4.53 -22.36
N LEU A 160 5.83 4.88 -21.70
CA LEU A 160 5.80 4.95 -20.24
C LEU A 160 5.63 3.55 -19.66
N GLN A 161 6.69 3.01 -19.05
CA GLN A 161 6.64 1.78 -18.26
C GLN A 161 7.48 1.98 -17.00
N TRP A 162 6.83 2.09 -15.85
CA TRP A 162 7.53 2.09 -14.57
C TRP A 162 7.71 0.68 -14.04
N ARG A 163 8.91 0.40 -13.54
CA ARG A 163 9.19 -0.78 -12.73
C ARG A 163 9.51 -0.36 -11.31
N PHE A 164 8.50 -0.37 -10.44
CA PHE A 164 8.75 -0.10 -9.02
C PHE A 164 9.19 -1.36 -8.29
N VAL A 165 10.34 -1.29 -7.63
CA VAL A 165 10.94 -2.38 -6.86
C VAL A 165 11.32 -1.88 -5.49
N VAL A 166 10.82 -2.55 -4.45
CA VAL A 166 11.35 -2.40 -3.11
C VAL A 166 12.52 -3.35 -2.96
N ASP A 167 13.73 -2.88 -3.28
CA ASP A 167 14.92 -3.72 -3.19
C ASP A 167 15.13 -4.25 -1.76
N CYS A 168 15.53 -5.52 -1.70
CA CYS A 168 15.95 -6.22 -0.48
C CYS A 168 17.34 -6.82 -0.72
N LEU A 169 18.29 -6.59 0.19
CA LEU A 169 19.68 -7.03 -0.01
C LEU A 169 19.82 -8.55 -0.18
N ASN A 170 19.00 -9.33 0.54
CA ASN A 170 19.03 -10.80 0.49
C ASN A 170 17.60 -11.37 0.45
N PRO A 171 16.88 -11.28 -0.68
CA PRO A 171 15.47 -11.65 -0.73
C PRO A 171 15.30 -13.16 -0.62
N ARG A 172 14.43 -13.59 0.31
CA ARG A 172 13.96 -14.98 0.45
C ARG A 172 12.85 -15.30 -0.56
N ALA A 173 12.08 -14.29 -0.94
CA ALA A 173 10.99 -14.37 -1.91
C ALA A 173 10.77 -12.99 -2.56
N VAL A 174 10.12 -13.00 -3.71
CA VAL A 174 9.68 -11.82 -4.43
C VAL A 174 8.16 -11.89 -4.59
N VAL A 175 7.46 -10.81 -4.22
CA VAL A 175 6.00 -10.69 -4.39
C VAL A 175 5.71 -9.63 -5.44
N LEU A 176 5.05 -10.04 -6.51
CA LEU A 176 4.51 -9.17 -7.55
C LEU A 176 3.14 -8.66 -7.06
N CYS A 177 2.99 -7.36 -6.90
CA CYS A 177 1.77 -6.70 -6.46
C CYS A 177 1.08 -6.00 -7.64
N GLU A 178 -0.24 -6.16 -7.73
CA GLU A 178 -1.07 -5.37 -8.62
C GLU A 178 -1.22 -3.93 -8.10
N ASN A 179 -1.28 -3.76 -6.78
CA ASN A 179 -1.45 -2.47 -6.15
C ASN A 179 -0.14 -1.88 -5.61
N ILE A 180 0.12 -0.62 -5.96
CA ILE A 180 1.28 0.14 -5.49
C ILE A 180 1.24 0.39 -3.98
N ALA A 181 0.06 0.29 -3.35
CA ALA A 181 -0.12 0.51 -1.90
C ALA A 181 0.80 -0.38 -1.05
N HIS A 182 1.02 -1.64 -1.44
CA HIS A 182 1.92 -2.54 -0.71
C HIS A 182 3.38 -2.05 -0.72
N LEU A 183 3.80 -1.39 -1.80
CA LEU A 183 5.16 -0.86 -1.92
C LEU A 183 5.38 0.41 -1.09
N LYS A 184 4.31 1.12 -0.69
CA LYS A 184 4.40 2.34 0.13
C LYS A 184 4.79 2.08 1.58
N ASN A 185 4.69 0.83 2.05
CA ASN A 185 5.15 0.42 3.38
C ASN A 185 6.22 -0.70 3.29
N PRO A 186 7.40 -0.38 2.71
CA PRO A 186 8.40 -1.39 2.35
C PRO A 186 9.04 -2.07 3.56
N TRP A 187 8.98 -1.45 4.74
CA TRP A 187 9.70 -1.87 5.95
C TRP A 187 9.23 -3.24 6.43
N LYS A 188 7.92 -3.48 6.41
CA LYS A 188 7.38 -4.78 6.86
C LYS A 188 7.85 -5.93 5.98
N ALA A 189 7.99 -5.70 4.67
CA ALA A 189 8.52 -6.68 3.73
C ALA A 189 10.02 -6.88 3.92
N ARG A 190 10.78 -5.79 4.08
CA ARG A 190 12.24 -5.83 4.34
C ARG A 190 12.59 -6.55 5.64
N GLU A 191 11.83 -6.34 6.72
CA GLU A 191 12.01 -7.03 8.00
C GLU A 191 11.85 -8.57 7.86
N GLN A 192 11.13 -9.05 6.84
CA GLN A 192 10.98 -10.47 6.51
C GLN A 192 11.83 -10.94 5.33
N ASN A 193 12.74 -10.09 4.82
CA ASN A 193 13.54 -10.32 3.61
C ASN A 193 12.69 -10.64 2.37
N ILE A 194 11.59 -9.91 2.19
CA ILE A 194 10.71 -10.00 1.02
C ILE A 194 10.96 -8.79 0.12
N GLU A 195 11.17 -9.05 -1.16
CA GLU A 195 11.25 -8.02 -2.20
C GLU A 195 9.86 -7.84 -2.86
N LEU A 196 9.43 -6.59 -3.05
CA LEU A 196 8.11 -6.28 -3.63
C LEU A 196 8.27 -5.64 -5.00
N TRP A 197 7.58 -6.16 -6.01
CA TRP A 197 7.56 -5.64 -7.36
C TRP A 197 6.17 -5.15 -7.73
N TYR A 198 6.05 -3.91 -8.16
CA TYR A 198 4.82 -3.46 -8.78
C TYR A 198 4.81 -3.89 -10.24
N VAL A 199 3.82 -4.70 -10.62
CA VAL A 199 3.63 -5.10 -12.03
C VAL A 199 2.42 -4.44 -12.66
N GLY A 200 1.57 -3.78 -11.87
CA GLY A 200 0.32 -3.16 -12.33
C GLY A 200 -0.62 -4.16 -12.98
N GLY A 201 -1.89 -3.79 -13.21
CA GLY A 201 -2.88 -4.73 -13.73
C GLY A 201 -2.48 -5.38 -15.07
N ASN A 202 -2.70 -4.70 -16.20
CA ASN A 202 -2.37 -5.26 -17.52
C ASN A 202 -0.89 -5.09 -17.93
N ASN A 203 -0.06 -4.43 -17.11
CA ASN A 203 1.33 -4.09 -17.46
C ASN A 203 2.32 -5.25 -17.23
N ILE A 204 1.91 -6.47 -17.59
CA ILE A 204 2.74 -7.69 -17.50
C ILE A 204 3.93 -7.68 -18.47
N GLY A 205 4.02 -6.68 -19.35
CA GLY A 205 5.13 -6.45 -20.29
C GLY A 205 6.48 -6.40 -19.58
N ILE A 206 6.52 -5.80 -18.39
CA ILE A 206 7.77 -5.60 -17.64
C ILE A 206 8.50 -6.90 -17.29
N ILE A 207 7.78 -8.01 -17.18
CA ILE A 207 8.33 -9.36 -16.89
C ILE A 207 9.33 -9.79 -17.98
N ASP A 208 9.18 -9.31 -19.21
CA ASP A 208 10.11 -9.66 -20.31
C ASP A 208 11.53 -9.17 -20.05
N TYR A 209 11.68 -8.07 -19.33
CA TYR A 209 12.97 -7.41 -19.10
C TYR A 209 13.61 -7.78 -17.76
N ILE A 210 13.03 -8.73 -17.02
CA ILE A 210 13.59 -9.20 -15.75
C ILE A 210 14.65 -10.27 -16.01
N SER A 211 15.82 -10.08 -15.38
CA SER A 211 16.93 -11.03 -15.47
C SER A 211 16.57 -12.39 -14.85
N PRO A 212 17.06 -13.51 -15.42
CA PRO A 212 16.84 -14.84 -14.86
C PRO A 212 17.27 -14.99 -13.39
N GLU A 213 18.36 -14.33 -12.99
CA GLU A 213 18.84 -14.31 -11.60
C GLU A 213 17.79 -13.75 -10.63
N LYS A 214 17.05 -12.70 -11.02
CA LYS A 214 15.99 -12.14 -10.17
C LYS A 214 14.75 -13.05 -10.13
N LEU A 215 14.49 -13.78 -11.21
CA LEU A 215 13.38 -14.74 -11.30
C LEU A 215 13.67 -16.08 -10.60
N SER A 216 14.92 -16.36 -10.24
CA SER A 216 15.29 -17.63 -9.59
C SER A 216 14.88 -17.71 -8.11
N LYS A 217 14.40 -16.61 -7.53
CA LYS A 217 13.83 -16.58 -6.18
C LYS A 217 12.39 -17.10 -6.22
N PRO A 218 11.84 -17.63 -5.12
CA PRO A 218 10.42 -17.93 -5.02
C PRO A 218 9.57 -16.70 -5.39
N LEU A 219 8.71 -16.85 -6.41
CA LEU A 219 7.85 -15.79 -6.92
C LEU A 219 6.41 -16.02 -6.42
N TYR A 220 5.78 -14.95 -5.95
CA TYR A 220 4.37 -14.94 -5.60
C TYR A 220 3.65 -13.75 -6.21
N TYR A 221 2.34 -13.88 -6.46
CA TYR A 221 1.49 -12.80 -6.98
C TYR A 221 0.41 -12.43 -5.97
N SER A 222 0.28 -11.13 -5.71
CA SER A 222 -0.72 -10.48 -4.87
C SER A 222 -1.63 -9.64 -5.78
N CYS A 223 -2.94 -9.92 -5.75
CA CYS A 223 -3.94 -9.22 -6.55
C CYS A 223 -5.30 -9.24 -5.89
N ASP A 224 -6.23 -8.48 -6.47
CA ASP A 224 -7.65 -8.62 -6.19
C ASP A 224 -8.10 -10.03 -6.57
N TRP A 225 -8.86 -10.67 -5.68
CA TRP A 225 -9.50 -11.96 -5.93
C TRP A 225 -10.84 -11.75 -6.62
N ASP A 226 -10.76 -11.18 -7.82
CA ASP A 226 -11.84 -11.03 -8.79
C ASP A 226 -11.46 -11.71 -10.12
N TYR A 227 -12.32 -11.63 -11.13
CA TYR A 227 -12.01 -12.24 -12.43
C TYR A 227 -10.78 -11.61 -13.09
N HIS A 228 -10.63 -10.28 -13.05
CA HIS A 228 -9.53 -9.57 -13.71
C HIS A 228 -8.17 -9.88 -13.08
N GLY A 229 -8.03 -9.80 -11.76
CA GLY A 229 -6.81 -10.11 -11.04
C GLY A 229 -6.35 -11.56 -11.27
N LEU A 230 -7.28 -12.53 -11.23
CA LEU A 230 -6.98 -13.94 -11.49
C LEU A 230 -6.63 -14.23 -12.96
N SER A 231 -7.21 -13.48 -13.90
CA SER A 231 -6.87 -13.53 -15.32
C SER A 231 -5.46 -12.98 -15.57
N ILE A 232 -5.08 -11.88 -14.90
CA ILE A 232 -3.73 -11.34 -14.94
C ILE A 232 -2.72 -12.35 -14.38
N TYR A 233 -3.00 -12.96 -13.21
CA TYR A 233 -2.17 -14.03 -12.65
C TYR A 233 -1.92 -15.16 -13.66
N SER A 234 -2.96 -15.63 -14.34
CA SER A 234 -2.85 -16.67 -15.36
C SER A 234 -1.86 -16.29 -16.46
N ARG A 235 -1.96 -15.07 -16.98
CA ARG A 235 -1.07 -14.56 -18.02
C ARG A 235 0.37 -14.39 -17.53
N ILE A 236 0.57 -13.94 -16.29
CA ILE A 236 1.89 -13.86 -15.66
C ILE A 236 2.51 -15.26 -15.55
N LYS A 237 1.73 -16.25 -15.09
CA LYS A 237 2.18 -17.64 -14.93
C LYS A 237 2.62 -18.25 -16.25
N GLU A 238 1.83 -18.08 -17.32
CA GLU A 238 2.21 -18.53 -18.67
C GLU A 238 3.52 -17.89 -19.14
N LYS A 239 3.65 -16.58 -18.96
CA LYS A 239 4.83 -15.82 -19.38
C LYS A 239 6.09 -16.24 -18.64
N LEU A 240 5.99 -16.52 -17.34
CA LEU A 240 7.11 -17.04 -16.55
C LEU A 240 7.46 -18.48 -16.94
N ARG A 241 6.46 -19.32 -17.24
CA ARG A 241 6.68 -20.69 -17.72
C ARG A 241 7.49 -20.74 -19.02
N LEU A 242 7.25 -19.80 -19.95
CA LEU A 242 8.05 -19.66 -21.17
C LEU A 242 9.54 -19.37 -20.88
N LYS A 243 9.83 -18.74 -19.73
CA LYS A 243 11.18 -18.48 -19.24
C LYS A 243 11.71 -19.55 -18.28
N SER A 244 10.99 -20.68 -18.15
CA SER A 244 11.31 -21.78 -17.22
C SER A 244 11.25 -21.40 -15.73
N PHE A 245 10.42 -20.42 -15.38
CA PHE A 245 10.11 -20.04 -13.99
C PHE A 245 8.63 -20.31 -13.68
N ASP A 246 8.30 -20.41 -12.39
CA ASP A 246 6.90 -20.53 -11.92
C ASP A 246 6.62 -19.47 -10.86
N ILE A 247 5.33 -19.22 -10.63
CA ILE A 247 4.82 -18.26 -9.65
C ILE A 247 3.63 -18.86 -8.90
N GLY A 248 3.58 -18.61 -7.59
CA GLY A 248 2.44 -18.93 -6.74
C GLY A 248 1.43 -17.77 -6.65
N LEU A 249 0.17 -18.07 -6.41
CA LEU A 249 -0.85 -17.06 -6.09
C LEU A 249 -0.98 -16.96 -4.57
N LEU A 250 -0.95 -15.74 -4.01
CA LEU A 250 -1.17 -15.54 -2.58
C LEU A 250 -2.64 -15.74 -2.23
N LEU A 251 -2.89 -16.68 -1.31
CA LEU A 251 -4.21 -17.03 -0.81
C LEU A 251 -4.60 -16.11 0.35
N PRO A 252 -5.81 -15.52 0.33
CA PRO A 252 -6.38 -14.82 1.46
C PRO A 252 -6.41 -15.70 2.71
N ASP A 253 -6.05 -15.12 3.85
CA ASP A 253 -6.07 -15.79 5.14
C ASP A 253 -7.47 -15.88 5.75
N THR A 254 -8.41 -15.07 5.26
CA THR A 254 -9.82 -15.09 5.68
C THR A 254 -10.78 -14.79 4.52
N TYR A 255 -11.99 -15.34 4.62
CA TYR A 255 -13.11 -15.04 3.72
C TYR A 255 -13.97 -13.87 4.21
N GLU A 256 -13.80 -13.41 5.45
CA GLU A 256 -14.64 -12.37 6.07
C GLU A 256 -14.53 -11.02 5.38
N THR A 257 -13.47 -10.79 4.63
CA THR A 257 -13.23 -9.57 3.85
C THR A 257 -13.90 -9.58 2.47
N ALA A 258 -14.58 -10.68 2.11
CA ALA A 258 -15.23 -10.79 0.81
C ALA A 258 -16.39 -9.80 0.66
N LEU A 259 -16.37 -9.05 -0.44
CA LEU A 259 -17.34 -8.04 -0.80
C LEU A 259 -18.23 -8.52 -1.96
N PRO A 260 -19.50 -8.09 -2.02
CA PRO A 260 -20.31 -8.28 -3.22
C PRO A 260 -19.68 -7.63 -4.45
N VAL A 261 -19.80 -8.25 -5.62
CA VAL A 261 -19.31 -7.70 -6.91
C VAL A 261 -19.94 -6.34 -7.25
N ASN A 262 -21.16 -6.05 -6.78
CA ASN A 262 -21.81 -4.76 -6.97
C ASN A 262 -21.34 -3.67 -5.99
N SER A 263 -20.22 -3.87 -5.30
CA SER A 263 -19.64 -2.85 -4.42
C SER A 263 -19.22 -1.59 -5.22
N PRO A 264 -19.30 -0.39 -4.61
CA PRO A 264 -18.87 0.84 -5.28
C PRO A 264 -17.42 0.74 -5.76
N TYR A 265 -17.16 1.25 -6.97
CA TYR A 265 -15.82 1.31 -7.60
C TYR A 265 -15.23 -0.04 -8.04
N HIS A 266 -15.96 -1.15 -7.92
CA HIS A 266 -15.62 -2.42 -8.53
C HIS A 266 -16.24 -2.54 -9.93
N LYS A 267 -15.53 -3.17 -10.87
CA LYS A 267 -15.98 -3.34 -12.27
C LYS A 267 -15.73 -4.73 -12.84
N SER A 268 -15.10 -5.63 -12.10
CA SER A 268 -14.89 -6.99 -12.55
C SER A 268 -16.17 -7.79 -12.32
N GLU A 269 -16.57 -8.63 -13.27
CA GLU A 269 -17.74 -9.48 -13.13
C GLU A 269 -17.38 -10.94 -13.38
N TRP A 270 -18.01 -11.86 -12.66
CA TRP A 270 -17.90 -13.29 -12.93
C TRP A 270 -18.80 -13.67 -14.11
N ASN A 271 -18.27 -14.48 -15.03
CA ASN A 271 -19.05 -15.06 -16.12
C ASN A 271 -19.69 -16.39 -15.66
N PHE A 272 -20.96 -16.35 -15.30
CA PHE A 272 -21.72 -17.52 -14.86
C PHE A 272 -22.03 -18.54 -15.98
N ASN A 273 -21.80 -18.18 -17.25
CA ASN A 273 -22.04 -19.07 -18.38
C ASN A 273 -20.85 -19.99 -18.67
N GLU A 274 -19.70 -19.76 -18.02
CA GLU A 274 -18.48 -20.53 -18.22
C GLU A 274 -18.03 -21.17 -16.91
N GLU A 275 -17.51 -22.40 -17.00
CA GLU A 275 -16.89 -23.04 -15.84
C GLU A 275 -15.71 -22.20 -15.35
N LEU A 276 -15.67 -21.94 -14.03
CA LEU A 276 -14.66 -21.08 -13.40
C LEU A 276 -14.56 -19.68 -14.06
N SER A 277 -15.65 -19.17 -14.65
CA SER A 277 -15.67 -17.89 -15.36
C SER A 277 -14.68 -17.82 -16.55
N GLY A 278 -14.34 -18.96 -17.14
CA GLY A 278 -13.38 -19.05 -18.25
C GLY A 278 -11.91 -19.06 -17.83
N LEU A 279 -11.61 -19.07 -16.54
CA LEU A 279 -10.24 -19.15 -16.02
C LEU A 279 -9.63 -20.55 -16.26
N ASN A 280 -8.35 -20.59 -16.63
CA ASN A 280 -7.65 -21.85 -16.84
C ASN A 280 -7.35 -22.54 -15.49
N ARG A 281 -8.09 -23.59 -15.19
CA ARG A 281 -8.00 -24.38 -13.94
C ARG A 281 -6.58 -24.86 -13.62
N THR A 282 -5.76 -25.13 -14.63
CA THR A 282 -4.40 -25.67 -14.46
C THR A 282 -3.39 -24.65 -13.90
N HIS A 283 -3.79 -23.38 -13.79
CA HIS A 283 -2.96 -22.32 -13.20
C HIS A 283 -3.08 -22.22 -11.69
N PHE A 284 -4.11 -22.82 -11.10
CA PHE A 284 -4.49 -22.63 -9.70
C PHE A 284 -4.27 -23.89 -8.87
N SER A 285 -3.89 -23.71 -7.60
CA SER A 285 -3.84 -24.81 -6.64
C SER A 285 -5.24 -25.29 -6.28
N LYS A 286 -5.35 -26.44 -5.60
CA LYS A 286 -6.65 -26.96 -5.16
C LYS A 286 -7.36 -25.99 -4.21
N GLU A 287 -6.62 -25.38 -3.30
CA GLU A 287 -7.11 -24.41 -2.32
C GLU A 287 -7.58 -23.13 -3.02
N ALA A 288 -6.81 -22.64 -4.00
CA ALA A 288 -7.21 -21.50 -4.82
C ALA A 288 -8.50 -21.81 -5.59
N LEU A 289 -8.60 -22.98 -6.23
CA LEU A 289 -9.81 -23.40 -6.95
C LEU A 289 -11.04 -23.46 -6.02
N GLN A 290 -10.88 -23.95 -4.78
CA GLN A 290 -11.98 -23.95 -3.81
C GLN A 290 -12.47 -22.54 -3.50
N LEU A 291 -11.54 -21.61 -3.26
CA LEU A 291 -11.88 -20.22 -2.97
C LEU A 291 -12.51 -19.51 -4.19
N ILE A 292 -11.98 -19.70 -5.40
CA ILE A 292 -12.54 -19.12 -6.63
C ILE A 292 -13.97 -19.59 -6.84
N ASN A 293 -14.23 -20.90 -6.71
CA ASN A 293 -15.60 -21.44 -6.84
C ASN A 293 -16.54 -20.85 -5.79
N LYS A 294 -16.07 -20.66 -4.55
CA LYS A 294 -16.88 -20.02 -3.51
C LYS A 294 -17.22 -18.57 -3.85
N LEU A 295 -16.23 -17.79 -4.31
CA LEU A 295 -16.41 -16.39 -4.71
C LEU A 295 -17.37 -16.24 -5.89
N ILE A 296 -17.25 -17.10 -6.92
CA ILE A 296 -18.18 -17.14 -8.04
C ILE A 296 -19.60 -17.47 -7.55
N ASN A 297 -19.76 -18.55 -6.78
CA ASN A 297 -21.08 -19.00 -6.32
C ASN A 297 -21.80 -17.95 -5.45
N GLU A 298 -21.05 -17.20 -4.64
CA GLU A 298 -21.62 -16.14 -3.79
C GLU A 298 -21.64 -14.77 -4.48
N ASN A 299 -21.16 -14.68 -5.73
CA ASN A 299 -20.97 -13.43 -6.49
C ASN A 299 -20.21 -12.35 -5.71
N LYS A 300 -19.05 -12.74 -5.17
CA LYS A 300 -18.19 -11.92 -4.32
C LYS A 300 -16.76 -11.85 -4.85
N TRP A 301 -15.99 -10.93 -4.31
CA TRP A 301 -14.56 -10.74 -4.57
C TRP A 301 -13.85 -10.32 -3.28
N ILE A 302 -12.52 -10.36 -3.25
CA ILE A 302 -11.71 -9.88 -2.10
C ILE A 302 -10.68 -8.88 -2.61
N GLU A 303 -10.62 -7.70 -1.98
CA GLU A 303 -9.64 -6.65 -2.27
C GLU A 303 -8.23 -7.06 -1.86
N GLU A 304 -7.23 -6.77 -2.69
CA GLU A 304 -5.80 -6.96 -2.39
C GLU A 304 -5.41 -6.21 -1.10
N GLU A 305 -5.89 -4.97 -0.92
CA GLU A 305 -5.56 -4.18 0.27
C GLU A 305 -6.18 -4.71 1.58
N SER A 306 -7.11 -5.66 1.48
CA SER A 306 -7.64 -6.38 2.64
C SER A 306 -6.70 -7.48 3.13
N LEU A 307 -5.74 -7.90 2.30
CA LEU A 307 -4.77 -8.94 2.61
C LEU A 307 -3.59 -8.38 3.41
N ASP A 308 -3.30 -9.00 4.54
CA ASP A 308 -2.01 -8.79 5.21
C ASP A 308 -0.95 -9.67 4.53
N LEU A 309 -0.35 -9.11 3.47
CA LEU A 309 0.67 -9.75 2.65
C LEU A 309 1.78 -10.41 3.49
N ILE A 310 2.19 -9.78 4.59
CA ILE A 310 3.26 -10.30 5.45
C ILE A 310 2.79 -11.50 6.25
N THR A 311 1.59 -11.42 6.80
CA THR A 311 0.97 -12.53 7.54
C THR A 311 0.77 -13.74 6.62
N VAL A 312 0.23 -13.53 5.42
CA VAL A 312 0.04 -14.59 4.41
C VAL A 312 1.37 -15.23 4.02
N MET A 313 2.38 -14.42 3.70
CA MET A 313 3.72 -14.91 3.34
C MET A 313 4.38 -15.71 4.47
N THR A 314 4.27 -15.24 5.71
CA THR A 314 4.89 -15.87 6.88
C THR A 314 4.21 -17.17 7.28
N ILE A 315 2.88 -17.26 7.15
CA ILE A 315 2.11 -18.46 7.52
C ILE A 315 2.24 -19.55 6.46
N GLN A 316 2.15 -19.18 5.18
CA GLN A 316 1.94 -20.15 4.10
C GLN A 316 3.22 -20.50 3.34
N TYR A 317 4.22 -19.60 3.29
CA TYR A 317 5.27 -19.70 2.26
C TYR A 317 6.70 -19.51 2.78
N ILE A 318 6.89 -18.92 3.95
CA ILE A 318 8.20 -18.78 4.58
C ILE A 318 8.27 -19.76 5.76
N PRO A 319 9.04 -20.85 5.67
CA PRO A 319 9.22 -21.73 6.82
C PRO A 319 9.82 -20.93 7.98
N LYS A 320 9.21 -21.04 9.16
CA LYS A 320 9.85 -20.62 10.42
C LYS A 320 11.17 -21.35 10.48
N ASN A 321 12.28 -20.61 10.51
CA ASN A 321 13.57 -21.20 10.81
C ASN A 321 13.41 -21.90 12.18
N VAL A 322 13.52 -23.22 12.19
CA VAL A 322 13.70 -24.01 13.41
C VAL A 322 15.12 -23.83 13.88
#